data_AF-A0A2E5RYP1-F1
#
_entry.id   AF-A0A2E5RYP1-F1
#
_cell.length_a   1.000
_cell.length_b   1.000
_cell.length_c   1.000
_cell.angle_alpha   90.00
_cell.angle_beta   90.00
_cell.angle_gamma   90.00
#
_symmetry.space_group_name_H-M   'P 1'
#
loop_
_entity.id
_entity.type
_entity.pdbx_description
1 polymer ?
#
loop_
_entity_poly.entity_id
_entity_poly.type
_entity_poly.pdbx_seq_one_letter_code
_entity_poly.pdbx_strand_id
1 'polypeptide(L)'
;MAKQDRYRAAILWRIIRHLPEIRALLTSEEKQSLNDHYQQYKKEDSSQKKSLARELRDLLGPRRPAYPAMLGIAGMIIWTVLLVYHGVEYPDKKLLRFYIFQPLLLAALAPFSIYLLSNVERRLYFRLDVRPESLLHSILAFTALTMLLASINQDWLPSSPRMDLFHLILWITGIGIAPLFEEIAFRQWLPSKIGRDPHWLGHATSALIFTAAHVPTTLDPEMAAYYWLCGFTLSALRIQTDSLLWPFLVHAAANVAIALAI
;
A
#
# COMPACT_ATOMS: atom_id res chain seq x y z
N MET A 1 -0.40 -8.18 -25.90
CA MET A 1 -0.50 -6.75 -25.51
C MET A 1 -1.80 -6.16 -26.02
N ALA A 2 -2.62 -5.64 -25.10
CA ALA A 2 -3.82 -4.90 -25.44
C ALA A 2 -3.47 -3.63 -26.25
N LYS A 3 -4.38 -3.18 -27.11
CA LYS A 3 -4.19 -2.02 -28.00
C LYS A 3 -3.71 -0.77 -27.24
N GLN A 4 -4.21 -0.55 -26.02
CA GLN A 4 -3.82 0.58 -25.17
C GLN A 4 -2.35 0.53 -24.69
N ASP A 5 -1.84 -0.64 -24.32
CA ASP A 5 -0.45 -0.76 -23.84
C ASP A 5 0.56 -0.49 -24.96
N ARG A 6 0.21 -0.88 -26.20
CA ARG A 6 1.00 -0.58 -27.40
C ARG A 6 1.12 0.93 -27.61
N TYR A 7 0.05 1.68 -27.37
CA TYR A 7 0.07 3.14 -27.49
C TYR A 7 0.78 3.85 -26.36
N ARG A 8 0.67 3.36 -25.12
CA ARG A 8 1.47 3.88 -24.00
C ARG A 8 2.97 3.72 -24.28
N ALA A 9 3.37 2.55 -24.76
CA ALA A 9 4.74 2.25 -25.17
C ALA A 9 5.21 3.16 -26.34
N ALA A 10 4.38 3.37 -27.35
CA ALA A 10 4.65 4.27 -28.48
C ALA A 10 4.94 5.72 -28.06
N ILE A 11 4.18 6.24 -27.08
CA ILE A 11 4.32 7.63 -26.66
C ILE A 11 5.43 7.79 -25.63
N LEU A 12 5.64 6.82 -24.73
CA LEU A 12 6.84 6.75 -23.90
C LEU A 12 8.09 6.77 -24.80
N TRP A 13 8.11 5.95 -25.85
CA TRP A 13 9.19 5.96 -26.84
C TRP A 13 9.35 7.32 -27.52
N ARG A 14 8.27 7.98 -27.93
CA ARG A 14 8.34 9.34 -28.49
C ARG A 14 9.06 10.33 -27.56
N ILE A 15 8.83 10.23 -26.25
CA ILE A 15 9.40 11.11 -25.23
C ILE A 15 10.89 10.77 -24.99
N ILE A 16 11.23 9.47 -24.88
CA ILE A 16 12.57 9.04 -24.45
C ILE A 16 13.53 8.70 -25.58
N ARG A 17 13.08 8.53 -26.85
CA ARG A 17 13.95 8.11 -27.98
C ARG A 17 15.09 9.08 -28.30
N HIS A 18 14.98 10.31 -27.82
CA HIS A 18 15.99 11.35 -27.97
C HIS A 18 17.00 11.37 -26.82
N LEU A 19 16.74 10.61 -25.74
CA LEU A 19 17.62 10.49 -24.58
C LEU A 19 18.55 9.27 -24.76
N PRO A 20 19.85 9.49 -25.01
CA PRO A 20 20.79 8.40 -25.29
C PRO A 20 20.97 7.45 -24.10
N GLU A 21 20.94 7.99 -22.87
CA GLU A 21 21.07 7.24 -21.62
C GLU A 21 19.95 6.19 -21.46
N ILE A 22 18.70 6.59 -21.71
CA ILE A 22 17.55 5.67 -21.61
C ILE A 22 17.55 4.68 -22.78
N ARG A 23 17.97 5.11 -23.98
CA ARG A 23 18.14 4.19 -25.11
C ARG A 23 19.23 3.16 -24.88
N ALA A 24 20.28 3.48 -24.12
CA ALA A 24 21.33 2.51 -23.81
C ALA A 24 20.82 1.37 -22.91
N LEU A 25 19.81 1.63 -22.08
CA LEU A 25 19.21 0.65 -21.17
C LEU A 25 18.26 -0.36 -21.83
N LEU A 26 17.85 -0.10 -23.08
CA LEU A 26 16.91 -0.96 -23.81
C LEU A 26 17.65 -1.94 -24.71
N THR A 27 17.11 -3.15 -24.86
CA THR A 27 17.61 -4.13 -25.82
C THR A 27 17.27 -3.71 -27.26
N SER A 28 17.92 -4.34 -28.24
CA SER A 28 17.63 -4.08 -29.66
C SER A 28 16.19 -4.44 -30.03
N GLU A 29 15.65 -5.53 -29.47
CA GLU A 29 14.26 -5.96 -29.67
C GLU A 29 13.26 -4.97 -29.06
N GLU A 30 13.52 -4.49 -27.84
CA GLU A 30 12.67 -3.48 -27.19
C GLU A 30 12.64 -2.18 -27.99
N LYS A 31 13.79 -1.72 -28.50
CA LYS A 31 13.87 -0.53 -29.36
C LYS A 31 13.05 -0.69 -30.62
N GLN A 32 13.15 -1.85 -31.27
CA GLN A 32 12.42 -2.12 -32.51
C GLN A 32 10.91 -2.19 -32.26
N SER A 33 10.50 -2.94 -31.25
CA SER A 33 9.10 -3.01 -30.80
C SER A 33 8.54 -1.62 -30.48
N LEU A 34 9.25 -0.80 -29.70
CA LEU A 34 8.83 0.57 -29.37
C LEU A 34 8.72 1.46 -30.61
N ASN A 35 9.62 1.31 -31.58
CA ASN A 35 9.60 2.06 -32.82
C ASN A 35 8.42 1.66 -33.71
N ASP A 36 8.12 0.37 -33.82
CA ASP A 36 6.99 -0.14 -34.60
C ASP A 36 5.65 0.35 -34.02
N HIS A 37 5.51 0.30 -32.70
CA HIS A 37 4.37 0.87 -31.99
C HIS A 37 4.23 2.38 -32.23
N TYR A 38 5.35 3.12 -32.27
CA TYR A 38 5.35 4.55 -32.58
C TYR A 38 4.93 4.85 -34.03
N GLN A 39 5.34 4.02 -35.00
CA GLN A 39 4.89 4.17 -36.38
C GLN A 39 3.40 3.86 -36.54
N GLN A 40 2.87 2.87 -35.81
CA GLN A 40 1.43 2.61 -35.76
C GLN A 40 0.66 3.78 -35.12
N TYR A 41 1.16 4.34 -34.02
CA TYR A 41 0.59 5.54 -33.39
C TYR A 41 0.50 6.73 -34.34
N LYS A 42 1.51 6.96 -35.18
CA LYS A 42 1.47 8.03 -36.18
C LYS A 42 0.28 7.91 -37.14
N LYS A 43 -0.20 6.70 -37.41
CA LYS A 43 -1.27 6.40 -38.38
C LYS A 43 -2.69 6.47 -37.78
N GLU A 44 -2.85 6.58 -36.46
CA GLU A 44 -4.20 6.64 -35.84
C GLU A 44 -4.92 7.98 -36.01
N ASP A 45 -6.25 7.97 -35.81
CA ASP A 45 -7.11 9.15 -35.90
C ASP A 45 -6.81 10.20 -34.81
N SER A 46 -7.08 11.45 -35.14
CA SER A 46 -6.94 12.64 -34.32
C SER A 46 -7.70 12.57 -32.99
N SER A 47 -8.87 11.92 -32.97
CA SER A 47 -9.71 11.76 -31.76
C SER A 47 -9.03 10.85 -30.72
N GLN A 48 -8.55 9.69 -31.15
CA GLN A 48 -7.81 8.72 -30.32
C GLN A 48 -6.49 9.31 -29.83
N LYS A 49 -5.75 10.01 -30.70
CA LYS A 49 -4.53 10.75 -30.31
C LYS A 49 -4.78 11.77 -29.22
N LYS A 50 -5.86 12.56 -29.29
CA LYS A 50 -6.24 13.55 -28.28
C LYS A 50 -6.65 12.91 -26.95
N SER A 51 -7.30 11.75 -26.99
CA SER A 51 -7.66 11.00 -25.78
C SER A 51 -6.41 10.47 -25.07
N LEU A 52 -5.52 9.81 -25.81
CA LEU A 52 -4.27 9.26 -25.28
C LEU A 52 -3.32 10.35 -24.77
N ALA A 53 -3.22 11.49 -25.47
CA ALA A 53 -2.42 12.61 -25.01
C ALA A 53 -2.95 13.23 -23.70
N ARG A 54 -4.28 13.24 -23.51
CA ARG A 54 -4.89 13.64 -22.23
C ARG A 54 -4.56 12.63 -21.13
N GLU A 55 -4.75 11.33 -21.39
CA GLU A 55 -4.43 10.28 -20.41
C GLU A 55 -2.96 10.35 -19.94
N LEU A 56 -2.02 10.54 -20.87
CA LEU A 56 -0.61 10.66 -20.53
C LEU A 56 -0.27 11.97 -19.84
N ARG A 57 -0.92 13.06 -20.21
CA ARG A 57 -0.80 14.32 -19.47
C ARG A 57 -1.31 14.16 -18.04
N ASP A 58 -2.36 13.38 -17.81
CA ASP A 58 -2.86 13.11 -16.47
C ASP A 58 -1.91 12.19 -15.68
N LEU A 59 -1.30 11.20 -16.35
CA LEU A 59 -0.33 10.29 -15.76
C LEU A 59 1.03 10.93 -15.45
N LEU A 60 1.53 11.80 -16.32
CA LEU A 60 2.85 12.43 -16.20
C LEU A 60 2.78 13.87 -15.65
N GLY A 61 1.58 14.43 -15.60
CA GLY A 61 1.37 15.80 -15.16
C GLY A 61 1.55 15.97 -13.65
N PRO A 62 1.86 17.20 -13.20
CA PRO A 62 2.02 17.51 -11.78
C PRO A 62 0.68 17.55 -11.02
N ARG A 63 -0.45 17.51 -11.74
CA ARG A 63 -1.77 17.65 -11.14
C ARG A 63 -2.08 16.40 -10.31
N ARG A 64 -2.08 16.57 -8.99
CA ARG A 64 -2.46 15.53 -8.04
C ARG A 64 -3.94 15.71 -7.67
N PRO A 65 -4.70 14.62 -7.46
CA PRO A 65 -6.08 14.71 -6.99
C PRO A 65 -6.13 15.38 -5.61
N ALA A 66 -7.15 16.22 -5.39
CA ALA A 66 -7.37 16.87 -4.10
C ALA A 66 -8.15 15.99 -3.10
N TYR A 67 -8.89 14.99 -3.58
CA TYR A 67 -9.75 14.16 -2.72
C TYR A 67 -9.00 13.41 -1.61
N PRO A 68 -7.77 12.89 -1.78
CA PRO A 68 -7.06 12.23 -0.67
C PRO A 68 -6.77 13.22 0.47
N ALA A 69 -6.38 14.45 0.16
CA ALA A 69 -6.19 15.49 1.18
C ALA A 69 -7.51 15.83 1.90
N MET A 70 -8.62 15.97 1.17
CA MET A 70 -9.93 16.24 1.78
C MET A 70 -10.36 15.12 2.73
N LEU A 71 -10.20 13.85 2.30
CA LEU A 71 -10.49 12.68 3.12
C LEU A 71 -9.58 12.60 4.35
N GLY A 72 -8.28 12.88 4.19
CA GLY A 72 -7.32 12.91 5.28
C GLY A 72 -7.64 14.00 6.30
N ILE A 73 -7.97 15.22 5.85
CA ILE A 73 -8.36 16.32 6.75
C ILE A 73 -9.64 15.95 7.51
N ALA A 74 -10.66 15.46 6.82
CA ALA A 74 -11.89 15.01 7.46
C ALA A 74 -11.64 13.89 8.49
N GLY A 75 -10.81 12.90 8.13
CA GLY A 75 -10.40 11.82 9.02
C GLY A 75 -9.67 12.31 10.26
N MET A 76 -8.74 13.27 10.10
CA MET A 76 -8.00 13.88 11.22
C MET A 76 -8.92 14.67 12.16
N ILE A 77 -9.90 15.39 11.62
CA ILE A 77 -10.92 16.10 12.42
C ILE A 77 -11.75 15.09 13.21
N ILE A 78 -12.26 14.05 12.55
CA ILE A 78 -13.05 12.99 13.19
C ILE A 78 -12.23 12.31 14.30
N TRP A 79 -10.99 11.92 14.01
CA TRP A 79 -10.08 11.32 14.99
C TRP A 79 -9.88 12.23 16.21
N THR A 80 -9.64 13.53 15.98
CA THR A 80 -9.44 14.51 17.06
C THR A 80 -10.70 14.66 17.92
N VAL A 81 -11.87 14.79 17.29
CA VAL A 81 -13.15 14.90 18.00
C VAL A 81 -13.42 13.65 18.83
N LEU A 82 -13.22 12.47 18.26
CA LEU A 82 -13.38 11.19 18.97
C LEU A 82 -12.39 11.06 20.13
N LEU A 83 -11.15 11.51 19.96
CA LEU A 83 -10.12 11.46 21.01
C LEU A 83 -10.48 12.39 22.17
N VAL A 84 -10.94 13.61 21.89
CA VAL A 84 -11.38 14.57 22.91
C VAL A 84 -12.62 14.05 23.63
N TYR A 85 -13.62 13.59 22.88
CA TYR A 85 -14.83 12.98 23.44
C TYR A 85 -14.50 11.80 24.36
N HIS A 86 -13.64 10.88 23.89
CA HIS A 86 -13.17 9.75 24.70
C HIS A 86 -12.39 10.21 25.93
N GLY A 87 -11.61 11.28 25.78
CA GLY A 87 -10.89 11.97 26.85
C GLY A 87 -11.77 12.40 28.01
N VAL A 88 -12.94 12.96 27.67
CA VAL A 88 -13.91 13.51 28.61
C VAL A 88 -14.80 12.42 29.22
N GLU A 89 -15.34 11.52 28.39
CA GLU A 89 -16.31 10.50 28.84
C GLU A 89 -15.65 9.28 29.51
N TYR A 90 -14.42 8.95 29.14
CA TYR A 90 -13.70 7.78 29.66
C TYR A 90 -12.31 8.17 30.21
N PRO A 91 -12.25 9.03 31.25
CA PRO A 91 -10.99 9.58 31.77
C PRO A 91 -10.03 8.49 32.29
N ASP A 92 -10.56 7.40 32.82
CA ASP A 92 -9.78 6.31 33.42
C ASP A 92 -9.25 5.29 32.40
N LYS A 93 -9.74 5.29 31.15
CA LYS A 93 -9.39 4.30 30.12
C LYS A 93 -8.15 4.68 29.29
N LYS A 94 -7.06 5.08 29.95
CA LYS A 94 -5.84 5.60 29.29
C LYS A 94 -5.15 4.59 28.36
N LEU A 95 -5.01 3.33 28.79
CA LEU A 95 -4.39 2.28 27.97
C LEU A 95 -5.23 1.94 26.73
N LEU A 96 -6.55 1.80 26.90
CA LEU A 96 -7.48 1.54 25.80
C LEU A 96 -7.42 2.64 24.73
N ARG A 97 -7.21 3.90 25.16
CA ARG A 97 -7.06 5.04 24.25
C ARG A 97 -5.86 4.86 23.31
N PHE A 98 -4.73 4.36 23.81
CA PHE A 98 -3.56 4.10 22.98
C PHE A 98 -3.87 3.05 21.91
N TYR A 99 -4.41 1.90 22.32
CA TYR A 99 -4.67 0.76 21.42
C TYR A 99 -5.73 1.05 20.33
N ILE A 100 -6.72 1.90 20.61
CA ILE A 100 -7.77 2.24 19.64
C ILE A 100 -7.37 3.43 18.78
N PHE A 101 -6.82 4.50 19.38
CA PHE A 101 -6.60 5.75 18.66
C PHE A 101 -5.30 5.77 17.87
N GLN A 102 -4.31 4.92 18.18
CA GLN A 102 -3.11 4.78 17.35
C GLN A 102 -3.44 4.23 15.95
N PRO A 103 -4.11 3.07 15.78
CA PRO A 103 -4.49 2.59 14.45
C PRO A 103 -5.49 3.54 13.78
N LEU A 104 -6.40 4.18 14.54
CA LEU A 104 -7.32 5.17 13.97
C LEU A 104 -6.59 6.43 13.46
N LEU A 105 -5.51 6.84 14.10
CA LEU A 105 -4.65 7.93 13.62
C LEU A 105 -3.98 7.53 12.29
N LEU A 106 -3.41 6.32 12.21
CA LEU A 106 -2.81 5.82 10.97
C LEU A 106 -3.86 5.72 9.85
N ALA A 107 -5.08 5.28 10.16
CA ALA A 107 -6.20 5.28 9.24
C ALA A 107 -6.55 6.70 8.74
N ALA A 108 -6.57 7.69 9.63
CA ALA A 108 -6.78 9.10 9.27
C ALA A 108 -5.64 9.67 8.42
N LEU A 109 -4.41 9.18 8.60
CA LEU A 109 -3.23 9.59 7.83
C LEU A 109 -3.10 8.86 6.48
N ALA A 110 -3.73 7.69 6.33
CA ALA A 110 -3.63 6.86 5.12
C ALA A 110 -3.98 7.59 3.81
N PRO A 111 -4.99 8.48 3.75
CA PRO A 111 -5.23 9.25 2.52
C PRO A 111 -4.06 10.15 2.12
N PHE A 112 -3.27 10.66 3.07
CA PHE A 112 -2.11 11.50 2.75
C PHE A 112 -0.94 10.69 2.18
N SER A 113 -0.77 9.42 2.57
CA SER A 113 0.32 8.59 2.05
C SER A 113 0.20 8.37 0.53
N ILE A 114 -1.00 8.51 -0.05
CA ILE A 114 -1.23 8.51 -1.50
C ILE A 114 -0.39 9.58 -2.23
N TYR A 115 0.02 10.66 -1.56
CA TYR A 115 0.90 11.68 -2.13
C TYR A 115 2.39 11.31 -2.12
N LEU A 116 2.77 10.21 -1.47
CA LEU A 116 4.10 9.62 -1.57
C LEU A 116 4.30 8.90 -2.92
N LEU A 117 3.21 8.65 -3.64
CA LEU A 117 3.20 7.99 -4.94
C LEU A 117 2.99 8.99 -6.08
N SER A 118 3.69 8.77 -7.18
CA SER A 118 3.42 9.43 -8.46
C SER A 118 2.07 9.00 -9.05
N ASN A 119 1.55 9.79 -9.98
CA ASN A 119 0.30 9.46 -10.67
C ASN A 119 0.36 8.11 -11.41
N VAL A 120 1.55 7.76 -11.92
CA VAL A 120 1.82 6.47 -12.57
C VAL A 120 1.75 5.34 -11.54
N GLU A 121 2.53 5.43 -10.46
CA GLU A 121 2.60 4.41 -9.40
C GLU A 121 1.21 4.12 -8.80
N ARG A 122 0.39 5.15 -8.57
CA ARG A 122 -0.97 4.94 -8.06
C ARG A 122 -1.81 4.07 -8.99
N ARG A 123 -1.80 4.32 -10.30
CA ARG A 123 -2.55 3.48 -11.25
C ARG A 123 -1.95 2.09 -11.38
N LEU A 124 -0.64 1.97 -11.28
CA LEU A 124 0.08 0.71 -11.51
C LEU A 124 -0.04 -0.22 -10.30
N TYR A 125 0.04 0.33 -9.09
CA TYR A 125 0.06 -0.46 -7.86
C TYR A 125 -1.30 -0.59 -7.19
N PHE A 126 -2.27 0.29 -7.45
CA PHE A 126 -3.67 0.11 -7.00
C PHE A 126 -4.55 -0.46 -8.11
N ARG A 127 -4.07 -1.54 -8.74
CA ARG A 127 -4.85 -2.34 -9.68
C ARG A 127 -5.18 -3.70 -9.06
N LEU A 128 -6.38 -4.20 -9.37
CA LEU A 128 -6.71 -5.58 -9.08
C LEU A 128 -6.03 -6.47 -10.11
N ASP A 129 -4.98 -7.17 -9.68
CA ASP A 129 -4.35 -8.19 -10.51
C ASP A 129 -5.20 -9.46 -10.46
N VAL A 130 -5.81 -9.79 -11.59
CA VAL A 130 -6.76 -10.90 -11.74
C VAL A 130 -6.11 -12.24 -12.09
N ARG A 131 -4.77 -12.30 -12.10
CA ARG A 131 -4.03 -13.55 -12.32
C ARG A 131 -4.32 -14.57 -11.21
N PRO A 132 -4.59 -15.86 -11.55
CA PRO A 132 -4.84 -16.90 -10.55
C PRO A 132 -3.70 -17.06 -9.54
N GLU A 133 -2.46 -16.86 -9.98
CA GLU A 133 -1.28 -16.93 -9.12
C GLU A 133 -1.33 -15.85 -8.04
N SER A 134 -1.75 -14.65 -8.38
CA SER A 134 -1.86 -13.53 -7.43
C SER A 134 -2.93 -13.79 -6.37
N LEU A 135 -4.03 -14.46 -6.74
CA LEU A 135 -5.03 -14.91 -5.78
C LEU A 135 -4.44 -15.99 -4.85
N LEU A 136 -3.73 -16.98 -5.39
CA LEU A 136 -3.10 -18.04 -4.58
C LEU A 136 -2.08 -17.45 -3.60
N HIS A 137 -1.19 -16.57 -4.05
CA HIS A 137 -0.23 -15.87 -3.19
C HIS A 137 -0.95 -15.07 -2.10
N SER A 138 -2.07 -14.41 -2.42
CA SER A 138 -2.86 -13.66 -1.45
C SER A 138 -3.50 -14.54 -0.38
N ILE A 139 -4.01 -15.72 -0.76
CA ILE A 139 -4.56 -16.71 0.20
C ILE A 139 -3.45 -17.22 1.12
N LEU A 140 -2.29 -17.58 0.56
CA LEU A 140 -1.15 -18.07 1.35
C LEU A 140 -0.64 -16.99 2.32
N ALA A 141 -0.50 -15.76 1.84
CA ALA A 141 -0.09 -14.62 2.66
C ALA A 141 -1.13 -14.33 3.76
N PHE A 142 -2.43 -14.37 3.46
CA PHE A 142 -3.49 -14.20 4.46
C PHE A 142 -3.42 -15.26 5.55
N THR A 143 -3.29 -16.54 5.19
CA THR A 143 -3.15 -17.63 6.16
C THR A 143 -1.91 -17.45 7.03
N ALA A 144 -0.76 -17.17 6.41
CA ALA A 144 0.49 -16.96 7.14
C ALA A 144 0.41 -15.76 8.09
N LEU A 145 -0.15 -14.62 7.64
CA LEU A 145 -0.34 -13.44 8.46
C LEU A 145 -1.30 -13.70 9.62
N THR A 146 -2.41 -14.39 9.36
CA THR A 146 -3.38 -14.72 10.42
C THR A 146 -2.73 -15.61 11.48
N MET A 147 -1.92 -16.61 11.08
CA MET A 147 -1.20 -17.44 12.04
C MET A 147 -0.17 -16.66 12.84
N LEU A 148 0.63 -15.80 12.20
CA LEU A 148 1.64 -14.98 12.87
C LEU A 148 1.00 -13.98 13.83
N LEU A 149 -0.07 -13.30 13.40
CA LEU A 149 -0.83 -12.37 14.23
C LEU A 149 -1.54 -13.09 15.39
N ALA A 150 -2.06 -14.30 15.16
CA ALA A 150 -2.61 -15.12 16.24
C ALA A 150 -1.52 -15.40 17.28
N SER A 151 -0.32 -15.81 16.87
CA SER A 151 0.83 -16.04 17.77
C SER A 151 1.23 -14.78 18.55
N ILE A 152 1.27 -13.62 17.90
CA ILE A 152 1.56 -12.33 18.56
C ILE A 152 0.51 -12.00 19.63
N ASN A 153 -0.76 -12.34 19.38
CA ASN A 153 -1.86 -12.00 20.28
C ASN A 153 -2.16 -13.07 21.36
N GLN A 154 -1.42 -14.18 21.42
CA GLN A 154 -1.67 -15.25 22.41
C GLN A 154 -1.54 -14.76 23.86
N ASP A 155 -0.56 -13.89 24.13
CA ASP A 155 -0.30 -13.35 25.47
C ASP A 155 -1.15 -12.13 25.83
N TRP A 156 -1.95 -11.62 24.88
CA TRP A 156 -2.83 -10.48 25.08
C TRP A 156 -4.14 -10.85 25.80
N LEU A 157 -4.32 -12.14 26.11
CA LEU A 157 -5.42 -12.69 26.88
C LEU A 157 -5.06 -12.86 28.37
N PRO A 158 -5.06 -11.76 29.15
CA PRO A 158 -5.51 -11.86 30.52
C PRO A 158 -6.58 -10.79 30.77
N SER A 159 -7.85 -11.20 30.86
CA SER A 159 -8.92 -10.39 31.45
C SER A 159 -9.15 -9.00 30.84
N SER A 160 -8.91 -8.80 29.54
CA SER A 160 -9.31 -7.56 28.88
C SER A 160 -10.84 -7.45 28.93
N PRO A 161 -11.43 -6.38 29.50
CA PRO A 161 -12.87 -6.22 29.48
C PRO A 161 -13.31 -6.22 28.02
N ARG A 162 -14.26 -7.09 27.66
CA ARG A 162 -14.88 -7.11 26.33
C ARG A 162 -15.12 -5.67 25.88
N MET A 163 -14.46 -5.26 24.80
CA MET A 163 -14.67 -3.93 24.23
C MET A 163 -16.17 -3.76 23.96
N ASP A 164 -16.75 -2.65 24.43
CA ASP A 164 -18.11 -2.32 24.01
C ASP A 164 -18.14 -2.06 22.50
N LEU A 165 -19.34 -2.09 21.93
CA LEU A 165 -19.55 -1.97 20.48
C LEU A 165 -18.95 -0.68 19.91
N PHE A 166 -18.98 0.42 20.67
CA PHE A 166 -18.41 1.70 20.23
C PHE A 166 -16.89 1.58 20.05
N HIS A 167 -16.18 1.06 21.05
CA HIS A 167 -14.73 0.87 20.99
C HIS A 167 -14.33 -0.17 19.93
N LEU A 168 -15.12 -1.24 19.77
CA LEU A 168 -14.89 -2.27 18.76
C LEU A 168 -14.99 -1.71 17.33
N ILE A 169 -16.03 -0.92 17.03
CA ILE A 169 -16.20 -0.29 15.71
C ILE A 169 -15.03 0.63 15.39
N LEU A 170 -14.61 1.46 16.35
CA LEU A 170 -13.46 2.35 16.18
C LEU A 170 -12.17 1.57 15.92
N TRP A 171 -11.95 0.50 16.68
CA TRP A 171 -10.76 -0.33 16.55
C TRP A 171 -10.72 -1.05 15.20
N ILE A 172 -11.80 -1.74 14.80
CA ILE A 172 -11.92 -2.42 13.50
C ILE A 172 -11.71 -1.43 12.34
N THR A 173 -12.29 -0.23 12.44
CA THR A 173 -12.11 0.81 11.42
C THR A 173 -10.64 1.24 11.32
N GLY A 174 -9.98 1.45 12.46
CA GLY A 174 -8.56 1.77 12.53
C GLY A 174 -7.69 0.69 11.88
N ILE A 175 -7.79 -0.55 12.36
CA ILE A 175 -6.94 -1.66 11.90
C ILE A 175 -7.25 -2.13 10.46
N GLY A 176 -8.45 -1.83 9.95
CA GLY A 176 -8.84 -2.13 8.57
C GLY A 176 -8.35 -1.10 7.56
N ILE A 177 -8.13 0.15 7.96
CA ILE A 177 -7.70 1.24 7.06
C ILE A 177 -6.22 1.59 7.25
N ALA A 178 -5.68 1.52 8.47
CA ALA A 178 -4.27 1.78 8.78
C ALA A 178 -3.29 1.04 7.85
N PRO A 179 -3.55 -0.22 7.44
CA PRO A 179 -2.70 -0.92 6.49
C PRO A 179 -2.47 -0.16 5.18
N LEU A 180 -3.40 0.68 4.71
CA LEU A 180 -3.15 1.49 3.51
C LEU A 180 -1.94 2.43 3.69
N PHE A 181 -1.81 3.05 4.86
CA PHE A 181 -0.65 3.87 5.18
C PHE A 181 0.62 3.01 5.21
N GLU A 182 0.58 1.90 5.93
CA GLU A 182 1.71 1.01 6.15
C GLU A 182 2.21 0.38 4.85
N GLU A 183 1.31 -0.10 4.00
CA GLU A 183 1.70 -0.71 2.73
C GLU A 183 2.36 0.31 1.79
N ILE A 184 1.86 1.54 1.73
CA ILE A 184 2.52 2.59 0.94
C ILE A 184 3.89 2.94 1.52
N ALA A 185 4.00 3.06 2.84
CA ALA A 185 5.25 3.41 3.50
C ALA A 185 6.30 2.30 3.36
N PHE A 186 5.95 1.07 3.73
CA PHE A 186 6.89 -0.03 3.88
C PHE A 186 7.02 -0.92 2.64
N ARG A 187 6.06 -0.92 1.71
CA ARG A 187 6.08 -1.81 0.52
C ARG A 187 6.29 -1.03 -0.77
N GLN A 188 6.41 0.29 -0.69
CA GLN A 188 6.78 1.13 -1.83
C GLN A 188 7.78 2.22 -1.47
N TRP A 189 7.40 3.15 -0.59
CA TRP A 189 8.18 4.37 -0.36
C TRP A 189 9.57 4.06 0.18
N LEU A 190 9.67 3.28 1.25
CA LEU A 190 10.94 2.95 1.89
C LEU A 190 11.83 2.02 1.02
N PRO A 191 11.34 0.88 0.46
CA PRO A 191 12.13 0.07 -0.45
C PRO A 191 12.67 0.84 -1.66
N SER A 192 11.89 1.76 -2.23
CA SER A 192 12.30 2.57 -3.39
C SER A 192 13.49 3.51 -3.12
N LYS A 193 13.82 3.79 -1.86
CA LYS A 193 15.00 4.60 -1.49
C LYS A 193 16.29 3.80 -1.44
N ILE A 194 16.19 2.48 -1.28
CA ILE A 194 17.36 1.60 -1.13
C ILE A 194 17.83 1.08 -2.50
N GLY A 195 16.92 0.97 -3.47
CA GLY A 195 17.21 0.44 -4.80
C GLY A 195 16.00 0.53 -5.73
N ARG A 196 16.15 0.02 -6.97
CA ARG A 196 15.07 0.01 -7.94
C ARG A 196 14.01 -1.02 -7.53
N ASP A 197 12.85 -0.52 -7.14
CA ASP A 197 11.69 -1.32 -6.71
C ASP A 197 11.08 -2.11 -7.90
N PRO A 198 10.60 -3.36 -7.71
CA PRO A 198 10.69 -4.20 -6.52
C PRO A 198 12.05 -4.91 -6.37
N HIS A 199 12.68 -4.81 -5.20
CA HIS A 199 13.92 -5.55 -4.88
C HIS A 199 13.93 -6.12 -3.46
N TRP A 200 14.34 -7.38 -3.34
CA TRP A 200 14.27 -8.13 -2.08
C TRP A 200 15.05 -7.51 -0.93
N LEU A 201 16.19 -6.87 -1.21
CA LEU A 201 17.02 -6.24 -0.18
C LEU A 201 16.28 -5.09 0.51
N GLY A 202 15.70 -4.18 -0.28
CA GLY A 202 14.96 -3.03 0.26
C GLY A 202 13.71 -3.44 0.98
N HIS A 203 13.05 -4.49 0.51
CA HIS A 203 11.90 -5.08 1.19
C HIS A 203 12.28 -5.76 2.51
N ALA A 204 13.39 -6.49 2.57
CA ALA A 204 13.90 -7.09 3.80
C ALA A 204 14.29 -6.03 4.84
N THR A 205 14.98 -4.96 4.41
CA THR A 205 15.29 -3.81 5.27
C THR A 205 14.02 -3.11 5.74
N SER A 206 13.05 -2.91 4.84
CA SER A 206 11.78 -2.29 5.20
C SER A 206 10.99 -3.14 6.20
N ALA A 207 11.03 -4.46 6.10
CA ALA A 207 10.44 -5.37 7.08
C ALA A 207 11.09 -5.22 8.46
N LEU A 208 12.41 -4.99 8.55
CA LEU A 208 13.08 -4.71 9.84
C LEU A 208 12.62 -3.37 10.45
N ILE A 209 12.47 -2.33 9.63
CA ILE A 209 11.97 -1.03 10.10
C ILE A 209 10.50 -1.14 10.50
N PHE A 210 9.70 -1.92 9.77
CA PHE A 210 8.33 -2.27 10.14
C PHE A 210 8.29 -2.95 11.51
N THR A 211 9.16 -3.94 11.77
CA THR A 211 9.29 -4.55 13.11
C THR A 211 9.61 -3.49 14.17
N ALA A 212 10.60 -2.63 13.93
CA ALA A 212 10.97 -1.58 14.88
C ALA A 212 9.84 -0.56 15.15
N ALA A 213 8.91 -0.38 14.22
CA ALA A 213 7.74 0.49 14.40
C ALA A 213 6.69 -0.09 15.38
N HIS A 214 6.82 -1.34 15.79
CA HIS A 214 5.91 -2.04 16.71
C HIS A 214 6.48 -2.17 18.14
N VAL A 215 7.44 -1.32 18.52
CA VAL A 215 7.90 -1.16 19.90
C VAL A 215 6.73 -0.66 20.80
N PRO A 216 6.58 -1.17 22.04
CA PRO A 216 7.53 -2.03 22.75
C PRO A 216 7.33 -3.54 22.54
N THR A 217 6.30 -3.99 21.82
CA THR A 217 6.01 -5.42 21.64
C THR A 217 7.20 -6.18 21.06
N THR A 218 7.96 -5.55 20.16
CA THR A 218 9.15 -6.12 19.52
C THR A 218 10.45 -5.99 20.33
N LEU A 219 10.38 -5.63 21.62
CA LEU A 219 11.53 -5.74 22.52
C LEU A 219 11.81 -7.21 22.90
N ASP A 220 10.78 -8.06 22.85
CA ASP A 220 10.94 -9.51 22.90
C ASP A 220 11.45 -10.02 21.52
N PRO A 221 12.59 -10.72 21.46
CA PRO A 221 13.12 -11.29 20.21
C PRO A 221 12.15 -12.21 19.47
N GLU A 222 11.31 -12.97 20.19
CA GLU A 222 10.33 -13.86 19.55
C GLU A 222 9.26 -13.04 18.82
N MET A 223 8.67 -12.06 19.50
CA MET A 223 7.70 -11.13 18.89
C MET A 223 8.33 -10.32 17.75
N ALA A 224 9.58 -9.89 17.89
CA ALA A 224 10.31 -9.21 16.82
C ALA A 224 10.43 -10.10 15.56
N ALA A 225 10.71 -11.39 15.74
CA ALA A 225 10.75 -12.36 14.63
C ALA A 225 9.38 -12.51 13.97
N TYR A 226 8.29 -12.62 14.73
CA TYR A 226 6.94 -12.70 14.17
C TYR A 226 6.54 -11.43 13.39
N TYR A 227 6.82 -10.24 13.93
CA TYR A 227 6.57 -8.98 13.21
C TYR A 227 7.44 -8.84 11.97
N TRP A 228 8.70 -9.29 12.02
CA TRP A 228 9.57 -9.31 10.84
C TRP A 228 9.02 -10.24 9.76
N LEU A 229 8.56 -11.44 10.14
CA LEU A 229 7.91 -12.37 9.22
C LEU A 229 6.61 -11.81 8.64
N CYS A 230 5.79 -11.10 9.43
CA CYS A 230 4.62 -10.37 8.91
C CYS A 230 5.07 -9.36 7.85
N GLY A 231 6.10 -8.58 8.19
CA GLY A 231 6.65 -7.57 7.32
C GLY A 231 7.16 -8.12 5.99
N PHE A 232 7.83 -9.27 6.07
CA PHE A 232 8.40 -10.01 4.96
C PHE A 232 7.33 -10.68 4.09
N THR A 233 6.31 -11.31 4.68
CA THR A 233 5.18 -11.93 3.95
C THR A 233 4.45 -10.90 3.09
N LEU A 234 4.15 -9.72 3.64
CA LEU A 234 3.52 -8.63 2.88
C LEU A 234 4.43 -8.11 1.75
N SER A 235 5.73 -8.06 2.00
CA SER A 235 6.70 -7.69 0.97
C SER A 235 6.80 -8.73 -0.14
N ALA A 236 6.82 -10.02 0.20
CA ALA A 236 6.79 -11.11 -0.77
C ALA A 236 5.54 -11.03 -1.65
N LEU A 237 4.37 -10.77 -1.04
CA LEU A 237 3.12 -10.57 -1.76
C LEU A 237 3.18 -9.37 -2.70
N ARG A 238 3.76 -8.25 -2.27
CA ARG A 238 3.99 -7.06 -3.12
C ARG A 238 4.84 -7.37 -4.35
N ILE A 239 5.92 -8.14 -4.17
CA ILE A 239 6.84 -8.53 -5.24
C ILE A 239 6.16 -9.49 -6.21
N GLN A 240 5.46 -10.52 -5.69
CA GLN A 240 4.81 -11.56 -6.50
C GLN A 240 3.64 -11.01 -7.34
N THR A 241 2.86 -10.08 -6.77
CA THR A 241 1.66 -9.53 -7.42
C THR A 241 1.93 -8.26 -8.23
N ASP A 242 3.10 -7.64 -8.04
CA ASP A 242 3.40 -6.30 -8.53
C ASP A 242 2.27 -5.27 -8.26
N SER A 243 1.69 -5.35 -7.05
CA SER A 243 0.55 -4.54 -6.62
C SER A 243 0.66 -4.19 -5.14
N LEU A 244 0.23 -2.98 -4.77
CA LEU A 244 0.01 -2.56 -3.38
C LEU A 244 -1.40 -2.88 -2.90
N LEU A 245 -2.35 -3.11 -3.82
CA LEU A 245 -3.73 -3.43 -3.47
C LEU A 245 -3.83 -4.77 -2.74
N TRP A 246 -3.12 -5.80 -3.22
CA TRP A 246 -3.15 -7.13 -2.60
C TRP A 246 -2.57 -7.15 -1.17
N PRO A 247 -1.35 -6.62 -0.92
CA PRO A 247 -0.84 -6.44 0.43
C PRO A 247 -1.81 -5.67 1.34
N PHE A 248 -2.40 -4.56 0.85
CA PHE A 248 -3.35 -3.78 1.65
C PHE A 248 -4.57 -4.61 2.05
N LEU A 249 -5.22 -5.27 1.09
CA LEU A 249 -6.43 -6.05 1.34
C LEU A 249 -6.15 -7.24 2.27
N VAL A 250 -5.06 -7.95 2.03
CA VAL A 250 -4.67 -9.11 2.85
C VAL A 250 -4.30 -8.68 4.27
N HIS A 251 -3.55 -7.59 4.42
CA HIS A 251 -3.18 -7.05 5.73
C HIS A 251 -4.43 -6.61 6.51
N ALA A 252 -5.29 -5.80 5.89
CA ALA A 252 -6.54 -5.37 6.50
C ALA A 252 -7.44 -6.55 6.89
N ALA A 253 -7.59 -7.53 6.00
CA ALA A 253 -8.38 -8.72 6.28
C ALA A 253 -7.82 -9.54 7.44
N ALA A 254 -6.50 -9.74 7.51
CA ALA A 254 -5.86 -10.49 8.58
C ALA A 254 -6.02 -9.79 9.94
N ASN A 255 -5.84 -8.46 9.98
CA ASN A 255 -6.06 -7.67 11.20
C ASN A 255 -7.50 -7.80 11.70
N VAL A 256 -8.48 -7.64 10.80
CA VAL A 256 -9.90 -7.75 11.16
C VAL A 256 -10.28 -9.17 11.57
N ALA A 257 -9.75 -10.20 10.89
CA ALA A 257 -10.02 -11.60 11.23
C ALA A 257 -9.56 -11.93 12.65
N ILE A 258 -8.35 -11.50 13.03
CA ILE A 258 -7.83 -11.70 14.39
C ILE A 258 -8.61 -10.88 15.41
N ALA A 259 -8.94 -9.63 15.09
CA ALA A 259 -9.74 -8.78 15.98
C ALA A 259 -11.15 -9.35 16.27
N LEU A 260 -11.75 -10.09 15.34
CA LEU A 260 -13.05 -10.73 15.51
C LEU A 260 -12.97 -12.12 16.16
N ALA A 261 -11.78 -12.73 16.22
CA ALA A 261 -11.56 -14.04 16.81
C ALA A 261 -11.23 -13.97 18.32
N ILE A 262 -10.87 -12.79 18.82
CA ILE A 262 -10.55 -12.47 20.23
C ILE A 262 -11.80 -11.93 20.93
#